data_AF-A0A560GDF6-F1
#
_entry.id   AF-A0A560GDF6-F1
#
_cell.length_a   1.000
_cell.length_b   1.000
_cell.length_c   1.000
_cell.angle_alpha   90.00
_cell.angle_beta   90.00
_cell.angle_gamma   90.00
#
_symmetry.space_group_name_H-M   'P 1'
#
loop_
_entity.id
_entity.type
_entity.pdbx_description
1 polymer ?
#
loop_
_entity_poly.entity_id
_entity_poly.type
_entity_poly.pdbx_seq_one_letter_code
_entity_poly.pdbx_strand_id
1 'polypeptide(L)'
;MKHIKVLGAALVLMAASACATAPGPAHAQPAHPAYLHALSDLRMARALLDRPAEYNVVRDQFAAIGHVNGAIGEIRHASYDDGKDPNWNPPIDANINHRGRLTKALDLIATAERDLRSEEDNPHAAGWRNAAFHHLEEARHAVEHAINDKRIDEDRY
;
A
#
# COMPACT_ATOMS: atom_id res chain seq x y z
N MET A 1 40.67 -33.18 71.29
CA MET A 1 41.79 -32.23 71.52
C MET A 1 42.11 -31.54 70.20
N LYS A 2 42.40 -30.23 70.28
CA LYS A 2 42.87 -29.29 69.24
C LYS A 2 41.85 -28.73 68.23
N HIS A 3 41.43 -27.51 68.57
CA HIS A 3 40.86 -26.48 67.72
C HIS A 3 41.92 -25.93 66.75
N ILE A 4 41.51 -25.63 65.51
CA ILE A 4 42.17 -24.64 64.66
C ILE A 4 41.07 -23.79 64.01
N LYS A 5 41.05 -22.50 64.38
CA LYS A 5 40.35 -21.41 63.69
C LYS A 5 41.38 -20.68 62.83
N VAL A 6 41.12 -20.45 61.53
CA VAL A 6 41.52 -19.25 60.75
C VAL A 6 40.59 -19.24 59.51
N LEU A 7 39.57 -18.37 59.43
CA LEU A 7 39.57 -17.01 58.86
C LEU A 7 40.05 -16.95 57.39
N GLY A 8 39.15 -16.69 56.44
CA GLY A 8 39.57 -16.47 55.05
C GLY A 8 38.45 -16.18 54.07
N ALA A 9 38.20 -14.87 53.88
CA ALA A 9 37.66 -14.22 52.69
C ALA A 9 36.27 -14.65 52.16
N ALA A 10 35.29 -13.79 52.45
CA ALA A 10 34.08 -13.64 51.66
C ALA A 10 34.43 -13.20 50.23
N LEU A 11 33.93 -13.93 49.23
CA LEU A 11 33.82 -13.43 47.86
C LEU A 11 32.35 -13.55 47.45
N VAL A 12 31.61 -12.46 47.65
CA VAL A 12 30.27 -12.28 47.10
C VAL A 12 30.42 -12.05 45.60
N LEU A 13 30.17 -13.06 44.79
CA LEU A 13 29.87 -12.86 43.36
C LEU A 13 28.36 -12.64 43.22
N MET A 14 27.97 -11.36 43.31
CA MET A 14 26.74 -10.85 42.71
C MET A 14 26.91 -10.89 41.18
N ALA A 15 26.48 -11.98 40.55
CA ALA A 15 26.21 -11.97 39.11
C ALA A 15 24.78 -11.46 38.93
N ALA A 16 24.66 -10.17 38.63
CA ALA A 16 23.40 -9.51 38.33
C ALA A 16 22.75 -10.14 37.09
N SER A 17 21.53 -10.65 37.27
CA SER A 17 20.61 -10.96 36.18
C SER A 17 20.33 -9.71 35.36
N ALA A 18 20.98 -9.58 34.21
CA ALA A 18 20.49 -8.75 33.12
C ALA A 18 19.59 -9.65 32.26
N CYS A 19 18.30 -9.75 32.61
CA CYS A 19 17.30 -10.15 31.64
C CYS A 19 17.35 -9.11 30.52
N ALA A 20 17.94 -9.49 29.39
CA ALA A 20 17.86 -8.74 28.16
C ALA A 20 16.36 -8.55 27.85
N THR A 21 15.86 -7.34 28.05
CA THR A 21 14.61 -6.90 27.45
C THR A 21 14.86 -6.82 25.96
N ALA A 22 14.76 -7.96 25.28
CA ALA A 22 14.57 -7.95 23.84
C ALA A 22 13.29 -7.15 23.59
N PRO A 23 13.31 -6.09 22.74
CA PRO A 23 12.06 -5.53 22.25
C PRO A 23 11.31 -6.68 21.59
N GLY A 24 10.19 -7.09 22.19
CA GLY A 24 9.31 -8.07 21.58
C GLY A 24 8.93 -7.61 20.18
N PRO A 25 8.56 -8.53 19.26
CA PRO A 25 8.12 -8.14 17.94
C PRO A 25 7.05 -7.06 18.10
N ALA A 26 7.30 -5.88 17.51
CA ALA A 26 6.27 -4.87 17.35
C ALA A 26 5.09 -5.62 16.72
N HIS A 27 3.98 -5.72 17.46
CA HIS A 27 2.81 -6.44 16.99
C HIS A 27 2.31 -5.63 15.81
N ALA A 28 2.71 -6.00 14.59
CA ALA A 28 2.10 -5.49 13.38
C ALA A 28 0.60 -5.78 13.53
N GLN A 29 -0.21 -4.74 13.68
CA GLN A 29 -1.65 -4.91 13.69
C GLN A 29 -2.02 -5.65 12.39
N PRO A 30 -2.86 -6.69 12.45
CA PRO A 30 -3.27 -7.41 11.26
C PRO A 30 -3.79 -6.42 10.23
N ALA A 31 -3.24 -6.44 9.02
CA ALA A 31 -3.66 -5.56 7.95
C ALA A 31 -5.18 -5.67 7.73
N HIS A 32 -5.86 -4.52 7.70
CA HIS A 32 -7.31 -4.47 7.60
C HIS A 32 -7.77 -5.04 6.24
N PRO A 33 -8.71 -6.01 6.21
CA PRO A 33 -9.09 -6.67 4.95
C PRO A 33 -9.53 -5.72 3.84
N ALA A 34 -10.21 -4.62 4.18
CA ALA A 34 -10.61 -3.59 3.21
C ALA A 34 -9.39 -2.88 2.58
N TYR A 35 -8.36 -2.57 3.38
CA TYR A 35 -7.14 -1.95 2.87
C TYR A 35 -6.35 -2.92 1.99
N LEU A 36 -6.33 -4.21 2.35
CA LEU A 36 -5.72 -5.25 1.51
C LEU A 36 -6.45 -5.40 0.17
N HIS A 37 -7.78 -5.30 0.19
CA HIS A 37 -8.58 -5.32 -1.03
C HIS A 37 -8.30 -4.07 -1.89
N ALA A 38 -8.32 -2.87 -1.29
CA ALA A 38 -7.97 -1.62 -1.96
C ALA A 38 -6.55 -1.67 -2.58
N LEU A 39 -5.56 -2.18 -1.84
CA LEU A 39 -4.20 -2.37 -2.36
C LEU A 39 -4.13 -3.37 -3.52
N SER A 40 -4.97 -4.40 -3.52
CA SER A 40 -5.05 -5.36 -4.62
C SER A 40 -5.62 -4.68 -5.87
N ASP A 41 -6.72 -3.95 -5.71
CA ASP A 41 -7.41 -3.26 -6.81
C ASP A 41 -6.54 -2.16 -7.43
N LEU A 42 -5.86 -1.35 -6.60
CA LEU A 42 -4.98 -0.29 -7.10
C LEU A 42 -3.77 -0.83 -7.85
N ARG A 43 -3.22 -1.98 -7.43
CA ARG A 43 -2.14 -2.63 -8.19
C ARG A 43 -2.64 -3.18 -9.53
N MET A 44 -3.86 -3.71 -9.57
CA MET A 44 -4.49 -4.11 -10.83
C MET A 44 -4.76 -2.90 -11.74
N ALA A 45 -5.26 -1.80 -11.19
CA ALA A 45 -5.45 -0.55 -11.91
C ALA A 45 -4.13 -0.05 -12.51
N ARG A 46 -3.05 -0.03 -11.70
CA ARG A 46 -1.71 0.32 -12.16
C ARG A 46 -1.26 -0.58 -13.31
N ALA A 47 -1.40 -1.90 -13.19
CA ALA A 47 -0.97 -2.83 -14.24
C ALA A 47 -1.73 -2.63 -15.56
N LEU A 48 -3.02 -2.26 -15.51
CA LEU A 48 -3.81 -1.91 -16.69
C LEU A 48 -3.36 -0.58 -17.34
N LEU A 49 -2.96 0.39 -16.51
CA LEU A 49 -2.46 1.70 -16.92
C LEU A 49 -1.00 1.67 -17.38
N ASP A 50 -0.15 0.77 -16.90
CA ASP A 50 1.29 0.72 -17.21
C ASP A 50 1.60 0.10 -18.60
N ARG A 51 0.56 -0.11 -19.41
CA ARG A 51 0.71 -0.57 -20.80
C ARG A 51 1.02 0.61 -21.72
N PRO A 52 1.72 0.39 -22.85
CA PRO A 52 2.00 1.44 -23.82
C PRO A 52 0.75 2.26 -24.14
N ALA A 53 0.88 3.57 -24.00
CA ALA A 53 -0.17 4.53 -24.26
C ALA A 53 -0.10 5.03 -25.70
N GLU A 54 -1.25 5.39 -26.25
CA GLU A 54 -1.37 6.14 -27.49
C GLU A 54 -1.12 7.64 -27.24
N TYR A 55 -0.67 8.36 -28.26
CA TYR A 55 -0.22 9.74 -28.12
C TYR A 55 -1.29 10.69 -27.55
N ASN A 56 -2.56 10.49 -27.92
CA ASN A 56 -3.68 11.30 -27.44
C ASN A 56 -3.96 11.16 -25.94
N VAL A 57 -3.59 10.05 -25.31
CA VAL A 57 -3.91 9.77 -23.90
C VAL A 57 -2.70 9.62 -22.99
N VAL A 58 -1.48 9.59 -23.54
CA VAL A 58 -0.24 9.28 -22.80
C VAL A 58 -0.04 10.18 -21.58
N ARG A 59 -0.32 11.47 -21.69
CA ARG A 59 -0.15 12.43 -20.58
C ARG A 59 -1.03 12.05 -19.39
N ASP A 60 -2.32 11.85 -19.64
CA ASP A 60 -3.31 11.64 -18.59
C ASP A 60 -3.17 10.22 -18.01
N GLN A 61 -2.79 9.24 -18.84
CA GLN A 61 -2.45 7.90 -18.39
C GLN A 61 -1.22 7.91 -17.44
N PHE A 62 -0.16 8.66 -17.75
CA PHE A 62 0.98 8.81 -16.85
C PHE A 62 0.63 9.54 -15.55
N ALA A 63 -0.20 10.60 -15.62
CA ALA A 63 -0.69 11.28 -14.44
C ALA A 63 -1.46 10.31 -13.53
N ALA A 64 -2.38 9.53 -14.10
CA ALA A 64 -3.14 8.49 -13.38
C ALA A 64 -2.22 7.48 -12.68
N ILE A 65 -1.18 6.97 -13.36
CA ILE A 65 -0.20 6.06 -12.74
C ILE A 65 0.49 6.71 -11.55
N GLY A 66 0.92 7.97 -11.68
CA GLY A 66 1.56 8.72 -10.60
C GLY A 66 0.67 8.82 -9.37
N HIS A 67 -0.60 9.17 -9.57
CA HIS A 67 -1.57 9.26 -8.48
C HIS A 67 -1.90 7.89 -7.87
N VAL A 68 -2.08 6.83 -8.66
CA VAL A 68 -2.29 5.46 -8.16
C VAL A 68 -1.11 4.99 -7.31
N ASN A 69 0.12 5.28 -7.74
CA ASN A 69 1.32 4.96 -6.94
C ASN A 69 1.36 5.74 -5.62
N GLY A 70 0.97 7.02 -5.63
CA GLY A 70 0.82 7.82 -4.42
C GLY A 70 -0.16 7.19 -3.44
N ALA A 71 -1.38 6.87 -3.91
CA ALA A 71 -2.40 6.20 -3.09
C ALA A 71 -1.91 4.86 -2.50
N ILE A 72 -1.23 4.02 -3.29
CA ILE A 72 -0.64 2.76 -2.80
C ILE A 72 0.36 3.03 -1.66
N GLY A 73 1.19 4.06 -1.79
CA GLY A 73 2.14 4.46 -0.76
C GLY A 73 1.45 4.82 0.56
N GLU A 74 0.44 5.69 0.49
CA GLU A 74 -0.32 6.14 1.67
C GLU A 74 -1.05 4.98 2.36
N ILE A 75 -1.69 4.11 1.59
CA ILE A 75 -2.44 2.95 2.14
C ILE A 75 -1.50 1.94 2.79
N ARG A 76 -0.27 1.77 2.29
CA ARG A 76 0.75 0.91 2.93
C ARG A 76 1.22 1.47 4.28
N HIS A 77 1.28 2.79 4.43
CA HIS A 77 1.56 3.41 5.72
C HIS A 77 0.41 3.21 6.72
N ALA A 78 -0.83 3.21 6.25
CA ALA A 78 -2.01 3.00 7.08
C ALA A 78 -2.24 1.53 7.50
N SER A 79 -2.00 0.57 6.60
CA SER A 79 -2.37 -0.84 6.79
C SER A 79 -1.27 -1.74 7.37
N TYR A 80 -0.13 -1.17 7.76
CA TYR A 80 1.09 -1.90 8.09
C TYR A 80 1.46 -2.90 6.99
N ASP A 81 2.15 -2.41 5.95
CA ASP A 81 2.78 -3.15 4.83
C ASP A 81 2.26 -4.58 4.56
N ASP A 82 1.52 -4.76 3.45
CA ASP A 82 0.94 -6.04 3.05
C ASP A 82 1.96 -7.11 2.58
N GLY A 83 3.26 -6.85 2.76
CA GLY A 83 4.37 -7.75 2.48
C GLY A 83 4.64 -7.96 0.99
N LYS A 84 3.95 -7.25 0.09
CA LYS A 84 4.14 -7.35 -1.36
C LYS A 84 5.14 -6.30 -1.84
N ASP A 85 5.96 -6.67 -2.82
CA ASP A 85 6.88 -5.74 -3.50
C ASP A 85 6.11 -4.54 -4.08
N PRO A 86 6.49 -3.29 -3.75
CA PRO A 86 5.88 -2.08 -4.31
C PRO A 86 5.86 -2.05 -5.85
N ASN A 87 6.84 -2.67 -6.50
CA ASN A 87 6.96 -2.71 -7.96
C ASN A 87 6.26 -3.90 -8.60
N TRP A 88 5.66 -4.78 -7.80
CA TRP A 88 4.95 -5.95 -8.32
C TRP A 88 3.66 -5.53 -9.03
N ASN A 89 3.49 -5.99 -10.28
CA ASN A 89 2.25 -5.85 -11.04
C ASN A 89 1.55 -7.20 -11.17
N PRO A 90 0.24 -7.29 -10.92
CA PRO A 90 -0.54 -8.48 -11.23
C PRO A 90 -0.56 -8.74 -12.74
N PRO A 91 -0.70 -10.02 -13.16
CA PRO A 91 -0.96 -10.34 -14.56
C PRO A 91 -2.31 -9.74 -14.97
N ILE A 92 -2.37 -9.20 -16.20
CA ILE A 92 -3.59 -8.70 -16.83
C ILE A 92 -3.96 -9.56 -18.03
N ASP A 93 -5.23 -9.52 -18.44
CA ASP A 93 -5.62 -10.02 -19.75
C ASP A 93 -4.85 -9.25 -20.84
N ALA A 94 -4.23 -9.96 -21.77
CA ALA A 94 -3.49 -9.34 -22.87
C ALA A 94 -4.41 -8.88 -24.02
N ASN A 95 -5.65 -9.37 -24.07
CA ASN A 95 -6.58 -9.13 -25.16
C ASN A 95 -7.51 -7.92 -24.95
N ILE A 96 -7.50 -7.31 -23.76
CA ILE A 96 -8.31 -6.13 -23.47
C ILE A 96 -7.80 -4.92 -24.28
N ASN A 97 -8.70 -4.27 -25.01
CA ASN A 97 -8.37 -3.09 -25.80
C ASN A 97 -8.04 -1.88 -24.91
N HIS A 98 -7.47 -0.81 -25.49
CA HIS A 98 -7.00 0.34 -24.71
C HIS A 98 -8.11 1.02 -23.91
N ARG A 99 -9.24 1.36 -24.55
CA ARG A 99 -10.40 1.94 -23.85
C ARG A 99 -10.86 1.05 -22.71
N GLY A 100 -11.01 -0.25 -22.94
CA GLY A 100 -11.42 -1.23 -21.95
C GLY A 100 -10.47 -1.28 -20.76
N ARG A 101 -9.15 -1.18 -20.98
CA ARG A 101 -8.16 -1.08 -19.89
C ARG A 101 -8.38 0.17 -19.05
N LEU A 102 -8.58 1.32 -19.67
CA LEU A 102 -8.81 2.58 -18.97
C LEU A 102 -10.11 2.51 -18.14
N THR A 103 -11.20 2.03 -18.74
CA THR A 103 -12.49 1.84 -18.04
C THR A 103 -12.35 0.86 -16.88
N LYS A 104 -11.65 -0.27 -17.07
CA LYS A 104 -11.45 -1.24 -16.00
C LYS A 104 -10.58 -0.69 -14.87
N ALA A 105 -9.56 0.11 -15.18
CA ALA A 105 -8.76 0.80 -14.18
C ALA A 105 -9.61 1.80 -13.37
N LEU A 106 -10.51 2.53 -14.03
CA LEU A 106 -11.46 3.44 -13.37
C LEU A 106 -12.37 2.70 -12.37
N ASP A 107 -12.91 1.55 -12.75
CA ASP A 107 -13.76 0.73 -11.88
C ASP A 107 -13.01 0.22 -10.63
N LEU A 108 -11.74 -0.13 -10.80
CA LEU A 108 -10.87 -0.59 -9.71
C LEU A 108 -10.51 0.55 -8.76
N ILE A 109 -10.22 1.75 -9.28
CA ILE A 109 -10.00 2.95 -8.46
C ILE A 109 -11.26 3.25 -7.63
N ALA A 110 -12.45 3.19 -8.24
CA ALA A 110 -13.71 3.43 -7.54
C ALA A 110 -14.02 2.35 -6.48
N THR A 111 -13.65 1.09 -6.72
CA THR A 111 -13.80 0.02 -5.73
C THR A 111 -12.84 0.23 -4.55
N ALA A 112 -11.57 0.53 -4.82
CA ALA A 112 -10.60 0.85 -3.77
C ALA A 112 -11.05 2.04 -2.92
N GLU A 113 -11.60 3.10 -3.54
CA GLU A 113 -12.15 4.24 -2.80
C GLU A 113 -13.29 3.81 -1.85
N ARG A 114 -14.19 2.92 -2.32
CA ARG A 114 -15.27 2.38 -1.49
C ARG A 114 -14.75 1.53 -0.33
N ASP A 115 -13.71 0.74 -0.55
CA ASP A 115 -13.08 -0.06 0.50
C ASP A 115 -12.43 0.82 1.56
N LEU A 116 -11.72 1.88 1.16
CA LEU A 116 -11.14 2.86 2.08
C LEU A 116 -12.20 3.63 2.88
N ARG A 117 -13.41 3.78 2.35
CA ARG A 117 -14.54 4.39 3.09
C ARG A 117 -15.12 3.46 4.14
N SER A 118 -14.89 2.15 4.04
CA SER A 118 -15.34 1.20 5.04
C SER A 118 -14.59 1.47 6.36
N GLU A 119 -15.34 1.54 7.46
CA GLU A 119 -14.81 1.96 8.77
C GLU A 119 -13.61 1.12 9.21
N GLU A 120 -12.57 1.82 9.63
CA GLU A 120 -11.43 1.29 10.37
C GLU A 120 -11.36 2.12 11.67
N ASP A 121 -11.47 1.46 12.82
CA ASP A 121 -11.40 2.07 14.16
C ASP A 121 -9.99 2.55 14.55
N ASN A 122 -9.13 2.78 13.55
CA ASN A 122 -7.77 3.23 13.73
C ASN A 122 -7.65 4.74 13.47
N PRO A 123 -7.76 5.60 14.50
CA PRO A 123 -7.62 7.04 14.32
C PRO A 123 -6.24 7.45 13.81
N HIS A 124 -5.21 6.60 13.98
CA HIS A 124 -3.86 6.87 13.49
C HIS A 124 -3.73 6.73 11.96
N ALA A 125 -4.63 5.98 11.31
CA ALA A 125 -4.65 5.81 9.86
C ALA A 125 -5.34 6.96 9.10
N ALA A 126 -6.06 7.85 9.80
CA ALA A 126 -6.92 8.85 9.16
C ALA A 126 -6.16 9.83 8.25
N GLY A 127 -4.96 10.26 8.63
CA GLY A 127 -4.14 11.17 7.81
C GLY A 127 -3.73 10.53 6.49
N TRP A 128 -3.19 9.32 6.56
CA TRP A 128 -2.80 8.52 5.40
C TRP A 128 -4.00 8.20 4.50
N ARG A 129 -5.14 7.84 5.08
CA ARG A 129 -6.37 7.59 4.33
C ARG A 129 -6.85 8.83 3.57
N ASN A 130 -6.80 10.00 4.20
CA ASN A 130 -7.17 11.26 3.54
C ASN A 130 -6.22 11.62 2.39
N ALA A 131 -4.91 11.40 2.58
CA ALA A 131 -3.93 11.57 1.51
C ALA A 131 -4.19 10.59 0.35
N ALA A 132 -4.51 9.33 0.67
CA ALA A 132 -4.90 8.34 -0.33
C ALA A 132 -6.13 8.79 -1.12
N PHE A 133 -7.17 9.30 -0.46
CA PHE A 133 -8.36 9.83 -1.15
C PHE A 133 -8.04 10.95 -2.13
N HIS A 134 -7.15 11.89 -1.76
CA HIS A 134 -6.72 12.94 -2.68
C HIS A 134 -6.07 12.34 -3.94
N HIS A 135 -5.18 11.37 -3.78
CA HIS A 135 -4.58 10.68 -4.91
C HIS A 135 -5.62 9.93 -5.77
N LEU A 136 -6.57 9.23 -5.15
CA LEU A 136 -7.60 8.48 -5.90
C LEU A 136 -8.51 9.41 -6.71
N GLU A 137 -8.85 10.58 -6.17
CA GLU A 137 -9.63 11.60 -6.88
C GLU A 137 -8.91 12.08 -8.15
N GLU A 138 -7.64 12.46 -8.03
CA GLU A 138 -6.83 12.93 -9.15
C GLU A 138 -6.59 11.80 -10.19
N ALA A 139 -6.37 10.57 -9.72
CA ALA A 139 -6.28 9.41 -10.61
C ALA A 139 -7.58 9.21 -11.40
N ARG A 140 -8.73 9.34 -10.75
CA ARG A 140 -10.05 9.19 -11.38
C ARG A 140 -10.24 10.23 -12.49
N HIS A 141 -9.98 11.51 -12.20
CA HIS A 141 -10.07 12.58 -13.20
C HIS A 141 -9.14 12.35 -14.40
N ALA A 142 -7.90 11.95 -14.15
CA ALA A 142 -6.94 11.68 -15.21
C ALA A 142 -7.39 10.49 -16.11
N VAL A 143 -7.92 9.42 -15.51
CA VAL A 143 -8.44 8.27 -16.29
C VAL A 143 -9.70 8.65 -17.07
N GLU A 144 -10.61 9.42 -16.48
CA GLU A 144 -11.80 9.93 -17.17
C GLU A 144 -11.45 10.80 -18.39
N HIS A 145 -10.45 11.68 -18.25
CA HIS A 145 -9.93 12.47 -19.36
C HIS A 145 -9.36 11.58 -20.47
N ALA A 146 -8.52 10.60 -20.12
CA ALA A 146 -7.96 9.66 -21.07
C ALA A 146 -9.05 8.84 -21.80
N ILE A 147 -10.10 8.41 -21.11
CA ILE A 147 -11.24 7.70 -21.73
C ILE A 147 -11.97 8.60 -22.73
N ASN A 148 -12.20 9.86 -22.36
CA ASN A 148 -12.87 10.84 -23.21
C ASN A 148 -12.05 11.17 -24.46
N ASP A 149 -10.75 11.39 -24.32
CA ASP A 149 -9.85 11.66 -25.44
C ASP A 149 -9.77 10.45 -26.38
N LYS A 150 -9.70 9.23 -25.82
CA LYS A 150 -9.79 8.00 -26.61
C LYS A 150 -11.14 7.89 -27.33
N ARG A 151 -12.24 8.33 -26.72
CA ARG A 151 -13.59 8.36 -27.34
C ARG A 151 -13.64 9.25 -28.55
N ILE A 152 -13.17 10.48 -28.38
CA ILE A 152 -13.14 11.46 -29.46
C ILE A 152 -12.28 10.97 -30.63
N ASP A 153 -11.18 10.26 -30.37
CA ASP A 153 -10.33 9.70 -31.43
C ASP A 153 -10.99 8.52 -32.17
N GLU A 154 -11.64 7.59 -31.46
CA GLU A 154 -12.38 6.49 -32.10
C GLU A 154 -13.57 6.99 -32.93
N ASP A 155 -14.25 8.06 -32.51
CA ASP A 155 -15.38 8.65 -33.24
C ASP A 155 -14.97 9.38 -34.55
N ARG A 156 -13.66 9.60 -34.78
CA ARG A 156 -13.13 10.28 -35.97
C ARG A 156 -12.86 9.35 -37.16
N TYR A 157 -12.94 8.03 -36.97
CA TYR A 157 -12.65 7.01 -37.98
C TYR A 157 -13.85 6.09 -38.22
#